data_AF-A0AAW9NPI9-F1
#
_entry.id   AF-A0AAW9NPI9-F1
#
_cell.length_a   1.000
_cell.length_b   1.000
_cell.length_c   1.000
_cell.angle_alpha   90.00
_cell.angle_beta   90.00
_cell.angle_gamma   90.00
#
_symmetry.space_group_name_H-M   'P 1'
#
loop_
_entity.id
_entity.type
_entity.pdbx_description
1 polymer ?
#
loop_
_entity_poly.entity_id
_entity_poly.type
_entity_poly.pdbx_seq_one_letter_code
_entity_poly.pdbx_strand_id
1 'polypeptide(L)'
;MKDFDRVTYWANHHTIKRITERFPGTPRKHAKGIAEAMAYESKLLIQFGPFRYLKYGNFYLPCLRKSKTAKFYVITSFLTWDMIEKGDGNGLQIAVNKYAEEALNY
;
A
#
# COMPACT_ATOMS: atom_id res chain seq x y z
N MET A 1 -5.56 -28.29 5.80
CA MET A 1 -6.35 -27.27 5.07
C MET A 1 -5.35 -26.30 4.44
N LYS A 2 -5.31 -26.17 3.11
CA LYS A 2 -4.25 -25.43 2.40
C LYS A 2 -4.48 -23.92 2.54
N ASP A 3 -3.75 -23.27 3.45
CA ASP A 3 -3.68 -21.80 3.62
C ASP A 3 -3.03 -21.04 2.44
N PHE A 4 -3.01 -21.63 1.24
CA PHE A 4 -2.33 -21.08 0.07
C PHE A 4 -3.12 -19.96 -0.63
N ASP A 5 -4.31 -19.60 -0.15
CA ASP A 5 -5.15 -18.57 -0.76
C ASP A 5 -5.00 -17.16 -0.17
N ARG A 6 -4.34 -17.03 0.99
CA ARG A 6 -4.13 -15.73 1.64
C ARG A 6 -3.04 -14.93 0.91
N VAL A 7 -3.36 -13.67 0.63
CA VAL A 7 -2.39 -12.71 0.11
C VAL A 7 -1.37 -12.41 1.18
N THR A 8 -0.09 -12.37 0.83
CA THR A 8 0.99 -11.99 1.75
C THR A 8 1.44 -10.56 1.47
N TYR A 9 1.53 -9.75 2.53
CA TYR A 9 2.05 -8.38 2.47
C TYR A 9 3.42 -8.28 3.13
N TRP A 10 4.32 -7.49 2.54
CA TRP A 10 5.66 -7.24 3.08
C TRP A 10 6.02 -5.76 3.04
N ALA A 11 6.51 -5.21 4.15
CA ALA A 11 6.93 -3.81 4.20
C ALA A 11 8.41 -3.65 3.80
N ASN A 12 8.68 -2.80 2.80
CA ASN A 12 10.05 -2.45 2.42
C ASN A 12 10.69 -1.43 3.38
N HIS A 13 11.98 -1.17 3.21
CA HIS A 13 12.73 -0.19 4.03
C HIS A 13 12.11 1.21 4.04
N HIS A 14 11.56 1.67 2.91
CA HIS A 14 10.93 2.98 2.81
C HIS A 14 9.66 3.05 3.68
N THR A 15 8.80 2.04 3.58
CA THR A 15 7.58 1.90 4.39
C THR A 15 7.90 1.84 5.88
N ILE A 16 8.94 1.11 6.28
CA ILE A 16 9.39 1.04 7.67
C ILE A 16 9.78 2.42 8.19
N LYS A 17 10.58 3.19 7.43
CA LYS A 17 10.97 4.55 7.79
C LYS A 17 9.74 5.45 7.97
N ARG A 18 8.78 5.34 7.05
CA ARG A 18 7.51 6.08 7.08
C ARG A 18 6.62 5.74 8.27
N ILE A 19 6.65 4.50 8.77
CA ILE A 19 5.97 4.13 10.01
C ILE A 19 6.66 4.76 11.21
N THR A 20 7.99 4.69 11.29
CA THR A 20 8.73 5.27 12.43
C THR A 20 8.61 6.79 12.52
N GLU A 21 8.45 7.48 11.38
CA GLU A 21 8.19 8.92 11.34
C GLU A 21 6.79 9.27 11.84
N ARG A 22 5.79 8.42 11.59
CA ARG A 22 4.38 8.69 11.91
C ARG A 22 3.94 8.21 13.28
N PHE A 23 4.62 7.22 13.82
CA PHE A 23 4.38 6.69 15.15
C PHE A 23 5.63 6.88 16.00
N PRO A 24 5.91 8.12 16.47
CA PRO A 24 7.09 8.41 17.29
C PRO A 24 7.19 7.45 18.47
N GLY A 25 8.40 6.96 18.74
CA GLY A 25 8.64 5.96 19.78
C GLY A 25 8.46 4.50 19.34
N THR A 26 7.97 4.24 18.12
CA THR A 26 7.92 2.88 17.56
C THR A 26 9.33 2.37 17.23
N PRO A 27 9.80 1.28 17.86
CA PRO A 27 11.08 0.68 17.47
C PRO A 27 11.03 0.21 16.02
N ARG A 28 12.10 0.45 15.27
CA ARG A 28 12.22 0.05 13.86
C ARG A 28 11.94 -1.44 13.64
N LYS A 29 12.31 -2.30 14.60
CA LYS A 29 12.01 -3.75 14.59
C LYS A 29 10.52 -4.08 14.60
N HIS A 30 9.67 -3.21 15.16
CA HIS A 30 8.21 -3.38 15.21
C HIS A 30 7.51 -2.70 14.03
N ALA A 31 8.11 -1.64 13.47
CA ALA A 31 7.53 -0.86 12.38
C ALA A 31 7.17 -1.70 11.14
N LYS A 32 7.97 -2.74 10.84
CA LYS A 32 7.66 -3.69 9.77
C LYS A 32 6.36 -4.47 10.06
N GLY A 33 6.26 -5.06 11.24
CA GLY A 33 5.09 -5.84 11.65
C GLY A 33 3.83 -5.00 11.72
N ILE A 34 3.94 -3.74 12.15
CA ILE A 34 2.82 -2.78 12.15
C ILE A 34 2.31 -2.54 10.72
N ALA A 35 3.20 -2.19 9.78
CA ALA A 35 2.80 -1.97 8.39
C ALA A 35 2.13 -3.20 7.77
N GLU A 36 2.69 -4.39 8.02
CA GLU A 36 2.15 -5.65 7.51
C GLU A 36 0.77 -5.96 8.13
N ALA A 37 0.61 -5.82 9.45
CA ALA A 37 -0.68 -6.00 10.13
C ALA A 37 -1.75 -5.04 9.60
N MET A 38 -1.42 -3.76 9.43
CA MET A 38 -2.34 -2.77 8.85
C MET A 38 -2.75 -3.14 7.42
N ALA A 39 -1.85 -3.70 6.62
CA ALA A 39 -2.18 -4.18 5.28
C ALA A 39 -3.12 -5.41 5.30
N TYR A 40 -2.99 -6.30 6.28
CA TYR A 40 -3.92 -7.43 6.46
C TYR A 40 -5.31 -7.00 6.93
N GLU A 41 -5.39 -5.97 7.78
CA GLU A 41 -6.65 -5.45 8.32
C GLU A 41 -7.33 -4.43 7.40
N SER A 42 -6.61 -3.92 6.40
CA SER A 42 -7.12 -2.90 5.48
C SER A 42 -8.16 -3.40 4.47
N LYS A 43 -9.07 -2.50 4.08
CA LYS A 43 -10.00 -2.72 2.98
C LYS A 43 -9.29 -2.48 1.65
N LEU A 44 -9.41 -3.43 0.72
CA LEU A 44 -9.00 -3.23 -0.68
C LEU A 44 -9.90 -2.18 -1.33
N LEU A 45 -9.30 -1.12 -1.87
CA LEU A 45 -10.03 -0.09 -2.63
C LEU A 45 -10.01 -0.40 -4.12
N ILE A 46 -8.81 -0.61 -4.68
CA ILE A 46 -8.59 -0.79 -6.12
C ILE A 46 -7.51 -1.86 -6.31
N GLN A 47 -7.71 -2.71 -7.32
CA GLN A 47 -6.69 -3.62 -7.82
C GLN A 47 -6.61 -3.49 -9.35
N PHE A 48 -5.42 -3.22 -9.87
CA PHE A 48 -5.16 -3.14 -11.31
C PHE A 48 -3.83 -3.81 -11.64
N GLY A 49 -3.87 -4.87 -12.45
CA GLY A 49 -2.66 -5.63 -12.80
C GLY A 49 -1.87 -6.07 -11.56
N PRO A 50 -0.58 -5.68 -11.42
CA PRO A 50 0.23 -6.01 -10.26
C PRO A 50 0.01 -5.05 -9.07
N PHE A 51 -0.80 -4.00 -9.20
CA PHE A 51 -0.99 -2.99 -8.16
C PHE A 51 -2.22 -3.28 -7.29
N ARG A 52 -2.08 -2.99 -6.01
CA ARG A 52 -3.16 -2.96 -5.02
C ARG A 52 -3.09 -1.68 -4.21
N TYR A 53 -4.25 -1.14 -3.89
CA TYR A 53 -4.37 0.04 -3.07
C TYR A 53 -5.29 -0.25 -1.90
N LEU A 54 -4.76 -0.11 -0.69
CA LEU A 54 -5.46 -0.50 0.54
C LEU A 54 -5.75 0.73 1.40
N LYS A 55 -6.88 0.69 2.10
CA LYS A 55 -7.29 1.71 3.08
C LYS A 55 -7.33 1.13 4.49
N TYR A 56 -6.59 1.75 5.41
CA TYR A 56 -6.63 1.45 6.84
C TYR A 56 -6.89 2.74 7.62
N GLY A 57 -8.11 2.95 8.11
CA GLY A 57 -8.46 4.22 8.77
C GLY A 57 -8.11 5.43 7.89
N ASN A 58 -7.25 6.33 8.41
CA ASN A 58 -6.76 7.50 7.67
C ASN A 58 -5.55 7.20 6.75
N PHE A 59 -5.13 5.94 6.63
CA PHE A 59 -3.95 5.56 5.87
C PHE A 59 -4.30 4.93 4.52
N TYR A 60 -3.41 5.19 3.58
CA TYR A 60 -3.40 4.69 2.22
C TYR A 60 -2.10 3.94 1.95
N LEU A 61 -2.22 2.66 1.58
CA LEU A 61 -1.09 1.76 1.42
C LEU A 61 -1.03 1.23 -0.03
N PRO A 62 -0.20 1.84 -0.91
CA PRO A 62 0.08 1.29 -2.22
C PRO A 62 0.94 0.03 -2.09
N CYS A 63 0.56 -0.99 -2.86
CA CYS A 63 1.14 -2.32 -2.83
C CYS A 63 1.45 -2.78 -4.25
N LEU A 64 2.62 -3.40 -4.45
CA LEU A 64 3.05 -3.93 -5.75
C LEU A 64 3.33 -5.43 -5.66
N ARG A 65 2.72 -6.20 -6.56
CA ARG A 65 2.94 -7.64 -6.70
C ARG A 65 4.31 -7.91 -7.32
N LYS A 66 5.15 -8.74 -6.67
CA LYS A 66 6.50 -9.05 -7.16
C LYS A 66 6.57 -10.18 -8.18
N SER A 67 5.56 -11.05 -8.24
CA SER A 67 5.52 -12.19 -9.17
C SER A 67 4.12 -12.34 -9.77
N LYS A 68 4.03 -12.79 -11.02
CA LYS A 68 2.74 -13.07 -11.68
C LYS A 68 2.01 -14.24 -11.04
N THR A 69 2.74 -15.20 -10.48
CA THR A 69 2.19 -16.45 -9.94
C THR A 69 1.99 -16.42 -8.42
N ALA A 70 2.71 -15.55 -7.70
CA ALA A 70 2.58 -15.46 -6.24
C ALA A 70 1.57 -14.39 -5.82
N LYS A 71 0.75 -14.68 -4.81
CA LYS A 71 -0.11 -13.72 -4.11
C LYS A 71 0.69 -12.84 -3.12
N PHE A 72 1.90 -12.43 -3.50
CA PHE A 72 2.82 -11.67 -2.66
C PHE A 72 2.92 -10.22 -3.12
N TYR A 73 2.60 -9.29 -2.21
CA TYR A 73 2.60 -7.86 -2.45
C TYR A 73 3.55 -7.14 -1.50
N VAL A 74 4.33 -6.21 -2.05
CA VAL A 74 5.20 -5.33 -1.27
C VAL A 74 4.51 -4.00 -1.06
N ILE A 75 4.39 -3.58 0.19
CA ILE A 75 3.94 -2.24 0.57
C ILE A 75 5.06 -1.28 0.17
N THR A 76 4.77 -0.40 -0.80
CA THR A 76 5.77 0.49 -1.39
C THR A 76 5.84 1.82 -0.67
N SER A 77 4.74 2.24 -0.05
CA SER A 77 4.65 3.45 0.75
C SER A 77 3.56 3.33 1.80
N PHE A 78 3.53 4.32 2.68
CA PHE A 78 2.54 4.50 3.72
C PHE A 78 2.19 5.98 3.69
N LEU A 79 0.94 6.33 3.37
CA LEU A 79 0.49 7.71 3.16
C LEU A 79 -0.77 7.99 3.99
N THR A 80 -1.04 9.24 4.34
CA THR A 80 -2.35 9.64 4.88
C THR A 80 -3.25 10.15 3.76
N TRP A 81 -4.58 10.17 3.94
CA TRP A 81 -5.48 10.74 2.93
C TRP A 81 -5.20 12.21 2.68
N ASP A 82 -4.90 13.00 3.71
CA ASP A 82 -4.49 14.40 3.57
C ASP A 82 -3.28 14.57 2.65
N MET A 83 -2.31 13.64 2.66
CA MET A 83 -1.15 13.68 1.76
C MET A 83 -1.54 13.38 0.32
N ILE A 84 -2.56 12.55 0.11
CA ILE A 84 -3.12 12.30 -1.21
C ILE A 84 -3.85 13.55 -1.71
N GLU A 85 -4.73 14.13 -0.89
CA GLU A 85 -5.53 15.30 -1.23
C GLU A 85 -4.67 16.55 -1.48
N LYS A 86 -3.58 16.72 -0.73
CA LYS A 86 -2.65 17.86 -0.88
C LYS A 86 -1.62 17.67 -2.00
N GLY A 87 -1.67 16.56 -2.74
CA GLY A 87 -0.75 16.31 -3.86
C GLY A 87 0.68 15.90 -3.46
N ASP A 88 1.00 15.83 -2.16
CA ASP A 88 2.26 15.21 -1.67
C ASP A 88 2.34 13.73 -2.08
N GLY A 89 1.20 13.11 -2.40
CA GLY A 89 1.07 11.89 -3.17
C GLY A 89 1.24 12.12 -4.67
N ASN A 90 2.28 12.81 -5.13
CA ASN A 90 2.53 13.09 -6.56
C ASN A 90 2.42 11.84 -7.46
N GLY A 91 2.73 10.64 -6.93
CA GLY A 91 2.53 9.39 -7.66
C GLY A 91 1.09 8.88 -7.73
N LEU A 92 0.21 9.26 -6.79
CA LEU A 92 -1.20 8.86 -6.76
C LEU A 92 -2.09 9.73 -7.63
N GLN A 93 -1.91 11.06 -7.60
CA GLN A 93 -2.67 11.94 -8.48
C GLN A 93 -2.30 11.65 -9.95
N ILE A 94 -1.01 11.42 -10.25
CA ILE A 94 -0.56 11.00 -11.58
C ILE A 94 -1.08 9.61 -11.94
N ALA A 95 -1.05 8.64 -11.02
CA ALA A 95 -1.61 7.31 -11.26
C ALA A 95 -3.12 7.38 -11.51
N VAL A 96 -3.88 7.98 -10.61
CA VAL A 96 -5.35 8.11 -10.70
C VAL A 96 -5.74 8.90 -11.95
N ASN A 97 -5.08 10.02 -12.26
CA ASN A 97 -5.37 10.81 -13.47
C ASN A 97 -5.02 10.04 -14.75
N LYS A 98 -3.85 9.38 -14.80
CA LYS A 98 -3.47 8.52 -15.93
C LYS A 98 -4.46 7.35 -16.12
N TYR A 99 -4.94 6.76 -15.03
CA TYR A 99 -5.90 5.65 -15.08
C TYR A 99 -7.34 6.09 -15.35
N ALA A 100 -7.71 7.34 -15.04
CA ALA A 100 -8.96 7.95 -15.48
C ALA A 100 -8.94 8.23 -17.00
N GLU A 101 -7.81 8.69 -17.54
CA GLU A 101 -7.62 8.92 -18.98
C GLU A 101 -7.58 7.61 -19.78
N GLU A 102 -6.91 6.56 -19.28
CA GLU A 102 -6.88 5.25 -19.94
C GLU A 102 -8.25 4.53 -19.92
N ALA A 103 -9.09 4.79 -18.90
CA ALA A 103 -10.44 4.21 -18.79
C ALA A 103 -11.50 4.94 -19.65
N LEU A 104 -11.24 6.18 -20.09
CA LEU A 104 -12.12 6.95 -20.98
C LEU A 104 -11.85 6.72 -22.48
N ASN A 105 -10.75 6.02 -22.81
CA ASN A 105 -10.33 5.73 -24.17
C ASN A 105 -10.61 4.26 -24.61
N TYR A 106 -11.44 3.54 -23.86
CA TYR A 106 -12.04 2.23 -24.19
C TYR A 106 -13.56 2.33 -24.09
#